data_AF-A0A061AZ25-F1
#
_entry.id   AF-A0A061AZ25-F1
#
_cell.length_a   1.000
_cell.length_b   1.000
_cell.length_c   1.000
_cell.angle_alpha   90.00
_cell.angle_beta   90.00
_cell.angle_gamma   90.00
#
_symmetry.space_group_name_H-M   'P 1'
#
loop_
_entity.id
_entity.type
_entity.pdbx_description
1 polymer ?
#
loop_
_entity_poly.entity_id
_entity_poly.type
_entity_poly.pdbx_seq_one_letter_code
_entity_poly.pdbx_strand_id
1 'polypeptide(L)'
;MPSTASTPSLDPAPAASPSDERIPLSSVPDLTKLFAPLIQEAIELELDGEEASSAYYDEFEQLYWMYSGWDEEREDFERKWDPLMDWVRDYSQRRFVAMRSMDRDAQKGLMKESADLAPKFALMNGRPRGPAGLAILRKRHFARHPVLDPAQRLVSLPSLNSRRKPWNGLAESVKGAIHGLLGRPVLGI
;
A
#
# COMPACT_ATOMS: atom_id res chain seq x y z
N MET A 1 2.81 -59.34 44.04
CA MET A 1 3.19 -58.35 43.02
C MET A 1 2.04 -57.39 42.83
N PRO A 2 2.17 -56.09 43.18
CA PRO A 2 1.22 -55.07 42.74
C PRO A 2 1.82 -54.26 41.59
N SER A 3 1.05 -54.13 40.50
CA SER A 3 1.36 -53.31 39.33
C SER A 3 1.26 -51.83 39.67
N THR A 4 2.34 -51.08 39.48
CA THR A 4 2.32 -49.62 39.43
C THR A 4 1.79 -49.17 38.08
N ALA A 5 0.60 -48.55 38.07
CA ALA A 5 0.07 -47.86 36.91
C ALA A 5 0.80 -46.50 36.77
N SER A 6 1.51 -46.31 35.66
CA SER A 6 2.11 -45.03 35.30
C SER A 6 1.03 -44.08 34.79
N THR A 7 0.85 -42.96 35.47
CA THR A 7 0.03 -41.84 34.99
C THR A 7 0.78 -41.16 33.82
N PRO A 8 0.15 -40.95 32.65
CA PRO A 8 0.78 -40.18 31.59
C PRO A 8 0.75 -38.69 31.97
N SER A 9 1.93 -38.04 31.93
CA SER A 9 2.03 -36.58 31.95
C SER A 9 1.41 -36.04 30.66
N LEU A 10 0.24 -35.42 30.78
CA LEU A 10 -0.31 -34.57 29.73
C LEU A 10 0.51 -33.28 29.72
N ASP A 11 1.26 -33.06 28.65
CA ASP A 11 1.86 -31.75 28.38
C ASP A 11 0.76 -30.68 28.42
N PRO A 12 1.01 -29.51 29.02
CA PRO A 12 0.04 -28.43 29.02
C PRO A 12 -0.24 -28.04 27.57
N ALA A 13 -1.52 -28.05 27.20
CA ALA A 13 -1.99 -27.60 25.89
C ALA A 13 -1.40 -26.20 25.60
N PRO A 14 -0.93 -25.95 24.37
CA PRO A 14 -0.43 -24.63 23.99
C PRO A 14 -1.50 -23.60 24.30
N ALA A 15 -1.11 -22.55 25.05
CA ALA A 15 -1.99 -21.46 25.42
C ALA A 15 -2.68 -20.94 24.15
N ALA A 16 -4.01 -20.85 24.18
CA ALA A 16 -4.77 -20.24 23.11
C ALA A 16 -4.20 -18.86 22.81
N SER A 17 -3.92 -18.58 21.52
CA SER A 17 -3.45 -17.28 21.07
C SER A 17 -4.33 -16.18 21.69
N PRO A 18 -3.76 -15.11 22.25
CA PRO A 18 -4.57 -14.02 22.79
C PRO A 18 -5.51 -13.55 21.70
N SER A 19 -6.81 -13.52 22.01
CA SER A 19 -7.83 -13.01 21.09
C SER A 19 -7.38 -11.64 20.61
N ASP A 20 -7.14 -11.51 19.32
CA ASP A 20 -6.78 -10.23 18.73
C ASP A 20 -7.98 -9.29 18.91
N GLU A 21 -7.92 -8.38 19.88
CA GLU A 21 -9.02 -7.45 20.24
C GLU A 21 -9.29 -6.40 19.14
N ARG A 22 -8.51 -6.43 18.06
CA ARG A 22 -8.63 -5.50 16.93
C ARG A 22 -9.84 -5.82 16.05
N ILE A 23 -10.36 -4.79 15.39
CA ILE A 23 -11.52 -4.91 14.50
C ILE A 23 -11.09 -5.65 13.22
N PRO A 24 -11.73 -6.75 12.82
CA PRO A 24 -11.37 -7.42 11.58
C PRO A 24 -11.61 -6.53 10.36
N LEU A 25 -10.62 -6.39 9.48
CA LEU A 25 -10.78 -5.69 8.19
C LEU A 25 -11.94 -6.27 7.37
N SER A 26 -12.18 -7.59 7.49
CA SER A 26 -13.31 -8.26 6.83
C SER A 26 -14.69 -7.75 7.26
N SER A 27 -14.80 -7.07 8.40
CA SER A 27 -16.06 -6.45 8.85
C SER A 27 -16.30 -5.05 8.25
N VAL A 28 -15.29 -4.46 7.60
CA VAL A 28 -15.40 -3.16 6.95
C VAL A 28 -16.14 -3.34 5.61
N PRO A 29 -17.30 -2.69 5.40
CA PRO A 29 -18.12 -2.92 4.21
C PRO A 29 -17.49 -2.37 2.92
N ASP A 30 -16.64 -1.34 3.02
CA ASP A 30 -15.92 -0.77 1.88
C ASP A 30 -14.48 -0.39 2.29
N LEU A 31 -13.55 -1.33 2.10
CA LEU A 31 -12.13 -1.15 2.43
C LEU A 31 -11.48 0.01 1.65
N THR A 32 -12.02 0.38 0.48
CA THR A 32 -11.47 1.48 -0.34
C THR A 32 -11.72 2.86 0.28
N LYS A 33 -12.67 2.94 1.22
CA LYS A 33 -13.03 4.15 1.94
C LYS A 33 -12.61 4.14 3.41
N LEU A 34 -11.87 3.11 3.83
CA LEU A 34 -11.44 2.96 5.22
C LEU A 34 -10.57 4.15 5.68
N PHE A 35 -9.74 4.67 4.77
CA PHE A 35 -8.79 5.73 5.08
C PHE A 35 -9.27 7.08 4.55
N ALA A 36 -9.01 8.13 5.32
CA ALA A 36 -9.18 9.49 4.86
C ALA A 36 -8.30 9.75 3.62
N PRO A 37 -8.72 10.61 2.66
CA PRO A 37 -7.95 10.89 1.44
C PRO A 37 -6.48 11.25 1.68
N LEU A 38 -6.19 12.01 2.74
CA LEU A 38 -4.84 12.39 3.12
C LEU A 38 -3.94 11.19 3.46
N ILE A 39 -4.49 10.16 4.09
CA ILE A 39 -3.78 8.92 4.40
C ILE A 39 -3.55 8.11 3.12
N GLN A 40 -4.57 8.05 2.24
CA GLN A 40 -4.48 7.36 0.95
C GLN A 40 -3.38 7.96 0.05
N GLU A 41 -3.35 9.29 -0.08
CA GLU A 41 -2.31 10.03 -0.83
C GLU A 41 -0.91 9.78 -0.26
N ALA A 42 -0.79 9.75 1.06
CA ALA A 42 0.47 9.49 1.72
C ALA A 42 0.95 8.06 1.48
N ILE A 43 0.07 7.07 1.57
CA ILE A 43 0.41 5.67 1.28
C ILE A 43 0.89 5.54 -0.16
N GLU A 44 0.16 6.13 -1.12
CA GLU A 44 0.54 6.12 -2.53
C GLU A 44 1.94 6.72 -2.75
N LEU A 45 2.19 7.91 -2.21
CA LEU A 45 3.47 8.59 -2.35
C LEU A 45 4.64 7.75 -1.80
N GLU A 46 4.47 7.11 -0.65
CA GLU A 46 5.53 6.29 -0.04
C GLU A 46 5.69 4.92 -0.74
N LEU A 47 4.67 4.45 -1.48
CA LEU A 47 4.75 3.23 -2.28
C LEU A 47 5.42 3.46 -3.63
N ASP A 48 5.14 4.60 -4.27
CA ASP A 48 5.71 5.04 -5.56
C ASP A 48 7.17 5.46 -5.44
N GLY A 49 7.61 5.87 -4.24
CA GLY A 49 9.01 6.16 -3.94
C GLY A 49 9.92 4.93 -3.97
N GLU A 50 11.23 5.17 -3.95
CA GLU A 50 12.19 4.09 -3.78
C GLU A 50 11.97 3.39 -2.43
N GLU A 51 12.01 2.06 -2.41
CA GLU A 51 11.81 1.26 -1.19
C GLU A 51 12.75 1.67 -0.05
N ALA A 52 13.99 2.07 -0.39
CA ALA A 52 14.97 2.57 0.56
C ALA A 52 14.58 3.91 1.23
N SER A 53 13.83 4.78 0.54
CA SER A 53 13.48 6.14 0.99
C SER A 53 12.03 6.30 1.50
N SER A 54 11.20 5.28 1.29
CA SER A 54 9.84 5.18 1.82
C SER A 54 9.79 5.42 3.33
N ALA A 55 8.91 6.27 3.84
CA ALA A 55 8.74 6.49 5.27
C ALA A 55 7.54 5.71 5.82
N TYR A 56 7.58 5.46 7.13
CA TYR A 56 6.47 4.89 7.89
C TYR A 56 6.14 5.81 9.05
N TYR A 57 4.87 6.16 9.20
CA TYR A 57 4.41 7.24 10.08
C TYR A 57 3.61 6.73 11.28
N ASP A 58 3.51 7.54 12.32
CA ASP A 58 2.74 7.20 13.52
C ASP A 58 1.25 6.97 13.19
N GLU A 59 0.67 7.79 12.31
CA GLU A 59 -0.73 7.65 11.90
C GLU A 59 -0.99 6.33 11.15
N PHE A 60 0.00 5.82 10.42
CA PHE A 60 -0.05 4.51 9.77
C PHE A 60 -0.06 3.38 10.81
N GLU A 61 0.81 3.48 11.82
CA GLU A 61 0.87 2.48 12.89
C GLU A 61 -0.40 2.49 13.75
N GLN A 62 -0.97 3.66 14.05
CA GLN A 62 -2.26 3.75 14.76
C GLN A 62 -3.37 3.02 14.02
N LEU A 63 -3.47 3.19 12.70
CA LEU A 63 -4.45 2.47 11.88
C LEU A 63 -4.17 0.97 11.88
N TYR A 64 -2.91 0.55 11.73
CA TYR A 64 -2.52 -0.86 11.74
C TYR A 64 -2.91 -1.57 13.04
N TRP A 65 -2.82 -0.87 14.18
CA TRP A 65 -3.20 -1.44 15.48
C TRP A 65 -4.68 -1.37 15.79
N MET A 66 -5.49 -0.65 15.00
CA MET A 66 -6.94 -0.61 15.18
C MET A 66 -7.64 -1.81 14.53
N TYR A 67 -7.06 -2.37 13.47
CA TYR A 67 -7.64 -3.48 12.72
C TYR A 67 -6.76 -4.73 12.72
N SER A 68 -7.37 -5.89 12.49
CA SER A 68 -6.71 -7.17 12.21
C SER A 68 -6.96 -7.60 10.77
N GLY A 69 -6.21 -8.59 10.26
CA GLY A 69 -6.37 -9.09 8.90
C GLY A 69 -5.47 -8.44 7.83
N TRP A 70 -4.41 -7.73 8.26
CA TRP A 70 -3.55 -6.96 7.35
C TRP A 70 -2.70 -7.82 6.43
N ASP A 71 -2.16 -8.93 6.95
CA ASP A 71 -1.30 -9.82 6.17
C ASP A 71 -2.12 -10.55 5.11
N GLU A 72 -3.36 -10.94 5.42
CA GLU A 72 -4.30 -11.54 4.48
C GLU A 72 -4.64 -10.59 3.32
N GLU A 73 -4.91 -9.31 3.63
CA GLU A 73 -5.15 -8.29 2.60
C GLU A 73 -3.91 -8.02 1.73
N ARG A 74 -2.72 -7.97 2.34
CA ARG A 74 -1.45 -7.84 1.61
C ARG A 74 -1.23 -9.03 0.69
N GLU A 75 -1.35 -10.24 1.21
CA GLU A 75 -1.10 -11.48 0.47
C GLU A 75 -2.11 -11.65 -0.66
N ASP A 76 -3.39 -11.33 -0.44
CA ASP A 76 -4.40 -11.34 -1.50
C ASP A 76 -4.07 -10.32 -2.61
N PHE A 77 -3.59 -9.13 -2.24
CA PHE A 77 -3.13 -8.14 -3.20
C PHE A 77 -1.89 -8.63 -3.98
N GLU A 78 -0.81 -9.03 -3.30
CA GLU A 78 0.43 -9.52 -3.91
C GLU A 78 0.14 -10.71 -4.85
N ARG A 79 -0.70 -11.67 -4.42
CA ARG A 79 -1.11 -12.84 -5.22
C ARG A 79 -1.84 -12.46 -6.51
N LYS A 80 -2.63 -11.39 -6.51
CA LYS A 80 -3.40 -10.95 -7.68
C LYS A 80 -2.63 -9.95 -8.56
N TRP A 81 -1.69 -9.22 -7.97
CA TRP A 81 -0.97 -8.14 -8.64
C TRP A 81 0.01 -8.69 -9.68
N ASP A 82 0.86 -9.64 -9.32
CA ASP A 82 1.89 -10.15 -10.24
C ASP A 82 1.30 -10.78 -11.52
N PRO A 83 0.29 -11.67 -11.45
CA PRO A 83 -0.33 -12.22 -12.65
C PRO A 83 -1.00 -11.14 -13.53
N LEU A 84 -1.57 -10.11 -12.91
CA LEU A 84 -2.16 -9.00 -13.65
C LEU A 84 -1.08 -8.18 -14.35
N MET A 85 0.05 -7.91 -13.71
CA MET A 85 1.16 -7.18 -14.31
C MET A 85 1.83 -7.96 -15.44
N ASP A 86 1.94 -9.28 -15.30
CA ASP A 86 2.35 -10.16 -16.39
C ASP A 86 1.42 -10.04 -17.59
N TRP A 87 0.11 -10.06 -17.36
CA TRP A 87 -0.88 -9.89 -18.40
C TRP A 87 -0.83 -8.50 -19.04
N VAL A 88 -0.67 -7.43 -18.26
CA VAL A 88 -0.50 -6.05 -18.77
C VAL A 88 0.75 -5.93 -19.64
N ARG A 89 1.86 -6.55 -19.23
CA ARG A 89 3.13 -6.54 -19.97
C ARG A 89 3.00 -7.29 -21.30
N ASP A 90 2.41 -8.48 -21.27
CA ASP A 90 2.15 -9.28 -22.48
C ASP A 90 1.19 -8.55 -23.45
N TYR A 91 0.09 -8.00 -22.93
CA TYR A 91 -0.84 -7.19 -23.71
C TYR A 91 -0.14 -5.98 -24.36
N SER A 92 0.70 -5.27 -23.60
CA SER A 92 1.43 -4.10 -24.10
C SER A 92 2.41 -4.48 -25.22
N GLN A 93 3.10 -5.61 -25.07
CA GLN A 93 4.00 -6.15 -26.09
C GLN A 93 3.24 -6.51 -27.37
N ARG A 94 2.13 -7.26 -27.26
CA ARG A 94 1.30 -7.65 -28.41
C ARG A 94 0.68 -6.43 -29.10
N ARG A 95 0.23 -5.44 -28.33
CA ARG A 95 -0.27 -4.16 -28.84
C ARG A 95 0.79 -3.39 -29.62
N PHE A 96 2.02 -3.32 -29.12
CA PHE A 96 3.12 -2.67 -29.82
C PHE A 96 3.38 -3.33 -31.19
N VAL A 97 3.41 -4.67 -31.24
CA VAL A 97 3.60 -5.43 -32.49
C VAL A 97 2.44 -5.20 -33.47
N ALA A 98 1.19 -5.31 -33.01
CA ALA A 98 0.00 -5.15 -33.86
C ALA A 98 -0.18 -3.73 -34.42
N MET A 99 0.22 -2.71 -33.66
CA MET A 99 0.25 -1.32 -34.13
C MET A 99 1.29 -1.13 -35.25
N ARG A 100 2.44 -1.81 -35.14
CA ARG A 100 3.53 -1.72 -36.12
C ARG A 100 3.25 -2.53 -37.40
N SER A 101 2.52 -3.64 -37.30
CA SER A 101 2.18 -4.50 -38.43
C SER A 101 0.93 -4.07 -39.22
N MET A 102 0.17 -3.08 -38.71
CA MET A 102 -1.15 -2.69 -39.24
C MET A 102 -2.15 -3.85 -39.36
N ASP A 103 -1.97 -4.91 -38.58
CA ASP A 103 -2.87 -6.07 -38.56
C ASP A 103 -4.19 -5.72 -37.86
N ARG A 104 -5.25 -5.54 -38.66
CA ARG A 104 -6.57 -5.13 -38.16
C ARG A 104 -7.28 -6.21 -37.34
N ASP A 105 -7.04 -7.49 -37.63
CA ASP A 105 -7.66 -8.58 -36.88
C ASP A 105 -6.99 -8.74 -35.52
N ALA A 106 -5.66 -8.62 -35.46
CA ALA A 106 -4.92 -8.55 -34.21
C ALA A 106 -5.33 -7.33 -33.37
N GLN A 107 -5.49 -6.15 -33.99
CA GLN A 107 -5.97 -4.95 -33.29
C GLN A 107 -7.39 -5.11 -32.73
N LYS A 108 -8.29 -5.76 -33.47
CA LYS A 108 -9.66 -6.04 -33.00
C LYS A 108 -9.67 -7.05 -31.85
N GLY A 109 -8.84 -8.08 -31.90
CA GLY A 109 -8.64 -9.03 -30.80
C GLY A 109 -8.15 -8.34 -29.52
N LEU A 110 -7.15 -7.47 -29.66
CA LEU A 110 -6.60 -6.69 -28.53
C LEU A 110 -7.61 -5.71 -27.95
N MET A 111 -8.45 -5.06 -28.77
CA MET A 111 -9.52 -4.19 -28.25
C MET A 111 -10.49 -4.95 -27.33
N LYS A 112 -10.84 -6.18 -27.70
CA LYS A 112 -11.71 -7.02 -26.86
C LYS A 112 -11.02 -7.41 -25.55
N GLU A 113 -9.75 -7.79 -25.62
CA GLU A 113 -8.95 -8.12 -24.44
C GLU A 113 -8.74 -6.90 -23.52
N SER A 114 -8.59 -5.71 -24.09
CA SER A 114 -8.47 -4.46 -23.34
C SER A 114 -9.71 -4.15 -22.51
N ALA A 115 -10.90 -4.54 -22.98
CA ALA A 115 -12.16 -4.35 -22.28
C ALA A 115 -12.24 -5.20 -21.00
N ASP A 116 -11.59 -6.37 -21.00
CA ASP A 116 -11.51 -7.24 -19.83
C ASP A 116 -10.37 -6.83 -18.87
N LEU A 117 -9.28 -6.31 -19.43
CA LEU A 117 -8.09 -5.91 -18.66
C LEU A 117 -8.28 -4.58 -17.91
N ALA A 118 -8.85 -3.57 -18.58
CA ALA A 118 -9.02 -2.23 -18.02
C ALA A 118 -9.76 -2.18 -16.66
N PRO A 119 -10.92 -2.85 -16.46
CA PRO A 119 -11.60 -2.80 -15.17
C PRO A 119 -10.83 -3.52 -14.06
N LYS A 120 -10.15 -4.63 -14.38
CA LYS A 120 -9.32 -5.36 -13.41
C LYS A 120 -8.11 -4.52 -13.00
N PHE A 121 -7.48 -3.85 -13.96
CA PHE A 121 -6.37 -2.94 -13.70
C PHE A 121 -6.80 -1.72 -12.88
N ALA A 122 -7.92 -1.09 -13.21
CA ALA A 122 -8.46 0.02 -12.43
C ALA A 122 -8.78 -0.38 -10.98
N LEU A 123 -9.42 -1.53 -10.78
CA LEU A 123 -9.71 -2.07 -9.45
C LEU A 123 -8.43 -2.32 -8.65
N MET A 124 -7.44 -2.96 -9.26
CA MET A 124 -6.20 -3.31 -8.58
C MET A 124 -5.33 -2.08 -8.27
N ASN A 125 -5.31 -1.05 -9.12
CA ASN A 125 -4.60 0.20 -8.83
C ASN A 125 -5.20 1.00 -7.67
N GLY A 126 -6.47 0.77 -7.32
CA GLY A 126 -7.06 1.40 -6.14
C GLY A 126 -6.61 0.77 -4.81
N ARG A 127 -6.24 -0.51 -4.81
CA ARG A 127 -5.91 -1.27 -3.59
C ARG A 127 -4.63 -0.80 -2.87
N PRO A 128 -3.55 -0.38 -3.56
CA PRO A 128 -2.37 0.20 -2.92
C PRO A 128 -2.68 1.42 -2.04
N ARG A 129 -3.73 2.19 -2.32
CA ARG A 129 -4.11 3.35 -1.48
C ARG A 129 -4.81 2.95 -0.18
N GLY A 130 -5.16 1.67 -0.06
CA GLY A 130 -5.93 1.11 1.04
C GLY A 130 -5.11 0.17 1.93
N PRO A 131 -5.78 -0.80 2.58
CA PRO A 131 -5.15 -1.63 3.60
C PRO A 131 -3.93 -2.43 3.12
N ALA A 132 -3.98 -2.94 1.88
CA ALA A 132 -2.86 -3.66 1.28
C ALA A 132 -1.60 -2.80 1.21
N GLY A 133 -1.72 -1.54 0.80
CA GLY A 133 -0.57 -0.63 0.74
C GLY A 133 0.04 -0.31 2.09
N LEU A 134 -0.81 -0.07 3.10
CA LEU A 134 -0.34 0.14 4.47
C LEU A 134 0.43 -1.09 5.00
N ALA A 135 -0.08 -2.29 4.75
CA ALA A 135 0.60 -3.53 5.12
C ALA A 135 1.94 -3.72 4.39
N ILE A 136 2.04 -3.32 3.11
CA ILE A 136 3.31 -3.31 2.35
C ILE A 136 4.29 -2.32 2.97
N LEU A 137 3.86 -1.10 3.30
CA LEU A 137 4.72 -0.09 3.91
C LEU A 137 5.26 -0.55 5.27
N ARG A 138 4.43 -1.20 6.09
CA ARG A 138 4.88 -1.78 7.37
C ARG A 138 5.91 -2.89 7.13
N LYS A 139 5.66 -3.81 6.20
CA LYS A 139 6.62 -4.86 5.80
C LYS A 139 7.97 -4.26 5.36
N ARG A 140 7.95 -3.23 4.51
CA ARG A 140 9.16 -2.48 4.08
C ARG A 140 9.87 -1.80 5.24
N HIS A 141 9.13 -1.30 6.23
CA HIS A 141 9.72 -0.71 7.43
C HIS A 141 10.49 -1.76 8.24
N PHE A 142 9.88 -2.90 8.57
CA PHE A 142 10.55 -3.98 9.30
C PHE A 142 11.72 -4.60 8.54
N ALA A 143 11.62 -4.74 7.22
CA ALA A 143 12.74 -5.21 6.39
C ALA A 143 13.98 -4.31 6.51
N ARG A 144 13.80 -3.00 6.71
CA ARG A 144 14.90 -2.04 6.94
C ARG A 144 15.36 -1.97 8.39
N HIS A 145 14.53 -2.43 9.33
CA HIS A 145 14.81 -2.42 10.76
C HIS A 145 14.65 -3.83 11.36
N PRO A 146 15.53 -4.78 11.00
CA PRO A 146 15.39 -6.20 11.38
C PRO A 146 15.53 -6.47 12.89
N VAL A 147 15.97 -5.47 13.66
CA VAL A 147 16.04 -5.54 15.13
C VAL A 147 14.69 -5.32 15.81
N LEU A 148 13.68 -4.82 15.09
CA LEU A 148 12.34 -4.56 15.61
C LEU A 148 11.48 -5.82 15.49
N ASP A 149 10.62 -6.03 16.48
CA ASP A 149 9.67 -7.15 16.49
C ASP A 149 8.38 -6.75 15.74
N PRO A 150 8.01 -7.46 14.64
CA PRO A 150 6.77 -7.19 13.90
C PRO A 150 5.50 -7.33 14.73
N ALA A 151 5.53 -8.12 15.80
CA ALA A 151 4.40 -8.31 16.72
C ALA A 151 4.23 -7.15 17.72
N GLN A 152 5.20 -6.24 17.79
CA GLN A 152 5.15 -5.10 18.70
C GLN A 152 4.71 -3.82 18.00
N ARG A 153 4.07 -2.95 18.78
CA ARG A 153 3.71 -1.61 18.31
C ARG A 153 4.95 -0.76 18.24
N LEU A 154 5.15 -0.11 17.09
CA LEU A 154 6.23 0.84 16.91
C LEU A 154 5.97 2.10 17.74
N VAL A 155 7.04 2.62 18.34
CA VAL A 155 7.03 3.85 19.14
C VAL A 155 7.95 4.89 18.49
N SER A 156 7.65 6.18 18.72
CA SER A 156 8.49 7.29 18.26
C SER A 156 8.61 7.42 16.73
N LEU A 157 7.56 7.05 15.99
CA LEU A 157 7.49 7.28 14.54
C LEU A 157 7.28 8.78 14.22
N PRO A 158 7.76 9.26 13.06
CA PRO A 158 7.46 10.61 12.61
C PRO A 158 5.95 10.74 12.33
N SER A 159 5.38 11.92 12.61
CA SER A 159 4.02 12.24 12.16
C SER A 159 4.02 12.62 10.68
N LEU A 160 2.99 12.22 9.95
CA LEU A 160 2.72 12.66 8.58
C LEU A 160 2.76 14.18 8.42
N ASN A 161 2.24 14.90 9.42
CA ASN A 161 2.22 16.37 9.41
C ASN A 161 3.62 16.99 9.54
N SER A 162 4.60 16.26 10.07
CA SER A 162 5.98 16.76 10.22
C SER A 162 6.72 16.86 8.88
N ARG A 163 6.47 15.92 7.95
CA ARG A 163 7.11 15.87 6.61
C ARG A 163 6.45 16.79 5.59
N ARG A 164 5.21 17.27 5.84
CA ARG A 164 4.52 18.26 5.00
C ARG A 164 4.95 19.71 5.24
N LYS A 165 5.54 20.05 6.40
CA LYS A 165 6.09 21.39 6.66
C LYS A 165 7.13 21.85 5.63
N PRO A 166 8.11 21.02 5.21
CA PRO A 166 9.05 21.42 4.16
C PRO A 166 8.40 21.57 2.78
N TRP A 167 7.42 20.74 2.41
CA TRP A 167 6.74 20.84 1.10
C TRP A 167 5.79 22.02 0.99
N ASN A 168 5.04 22.35 2.05
CA ASN A 168 4.24 23.56 2.11
C ASN A 168 5.13 24.81 2.10
N GLY A 169 6.28 24.78 2.79
CA GLY A 169 7.28 25.84 2.72
C GLY A 169 7.84 26.05 1.30
N LEU A 170 8.06 24.96 0.56
CA LEU A 170 8.54 25.01 -0.83
C LEU A 170 7.44 25.49 -1.80
N ALA A 171 6.20 25.02 -1.62
CA ALA A 171 5.05 25.45 -2.41
C ALA A 171 4.70 26.93 -2.18
N GLU A 172 4.80 27.41 -0.94
CA GLU A 172 4.65 28.85 -0.62
C GLU A 172 5.84 29.68 -1.12
N SER A 173 7.06 29.13 -1.13
CA SER A 173 8.23 29.80 -1.72
C SER A 173 8.12 29.91 -3.25
N VAL A 174 7.59 28.88 -3.93
CA VAL A 174 7.32 28.89 -5.37
C VAL A 174 6.13 29.81 -5.70
N LYS A 175 5.04 29.79 -4.92
CA LYS A 175 3.94 30.75 -5.07
C LYS A 175 4.43 32.19 -4.85
N GLY A 176 5.24 32.44 -3.83
CA GLY A 176 5.85 33.73 -3.56
C GLY A 176 6.78 34.20 -4.68
N ALA A 177 7.56 33.29 -5.27
CA ALA A 177 8.42 33.58 -6.41
C ALA A 177 7.61 33.92 -7.69
N ILE A 178 6.51 33.20 -7.95
CA ILE A 178 5.62 33.46 -9.09
C ILE A 178 4.85 34.77 -8.90
N HIS A 179 4.38 35.06 -7.69
CA HIS A 179 3.72 36.33 -7.37
C HIS A 179 4.70 37.52 -7.40
N GLY A 180 5.96 37.32 -7.02
CA GLY A 180 7.02 38.32 -7.15
C GLY A 180 7.44 38.59 -8.59
N LEU A 181 7.32 37.59 -9.47
CA LEU A 181 7.59 37.74 -10.91
C LEU A 181 6.45 38.45 -11.66
N LEU A 182 5.20 38.24 -11.23
CA LEU A 182 3.99 38.85 -11.84
C LEU A 182 3.60 40.19 -11.18
N GLY A 183 4.17 40.52 -10.03
CA GLY A 183 3.83 41.72 -9.24
C GLY A 183 4.73 42.93 -9.46
N ARG A 184 5.61 42.93 -10.48
CA ARG A 184 6.43 44.11 -10.80
C ARG A 184 5.61 45.07 -11.67
N PRO A 185 5.15 46.24 -11.16
CA PRO A 185 4.62 47.26 -12.05
C PRO A 185 5.78 47.79 -12.88
N VAL A 186 5.63 47.70 -14.20
CA VAL A 186 6.44 48.48 -15.14
C VAL A 186 6.09 49.95 -14.89
N LEU A 187 6.96 50.65 -14.18
CA LEU A 187 6.94 52.10 -14.05
C LEU A 187 8.24 52.65 -14.64
N GLY A 188 8.09 53.12 -15.89
CA GLY A 188 8.69 54.33 -16.46
C GLY A 188 10.20 54.48 -16.44
N ILE A 189 10.82 54.40 -17.62
CA ILE A 189 11.42 55.56 -18.31
C ILE A 189 11.08 55.44 -19.80
#